data_AF-A0A7W9YAP0-F1
#
_entry.id   AF-A0A7W9YAP0-F1
#
_cell.length_a   1.000
_cell.length_b   1.000
_cell.length_c   1.000
_cell.angle_alpha   90.00
_cell.angle_beta   90.00
_cell.angle_gamma   90.00
#
_symmetry.space_group_name_H-M   'P 1'
#
loop_
_entity.id
_entity.type
_entity.pdbx_description
1 polymer ?
#
loop_
_entity_poly.entity_id
_entity_poly.type
_entity_poly.pdbx_seq_one_letter_code
_entity_poly.pdbx_strand_id
1 'polypeptide(L)'
;MSEFSDEKPAMTPLVIGLTRSPTLWGVPYMAVVLIIGATIIGWLATNSLLALLTAPIAYVFLFSLCTWDAKILEVLQVTSRKTPRTRNKRFWGTNSYGP
;
A
#
# COMPACT_ATOMS: atom_id res chain seq x y z
N MET A 1 0.68 10.73 -53.00
CA MET A 1 1.27 10.88 -51.66
C MET A 1 0.19 11.53 -50.82
N SER A 2 -0.62 10.73 -50.12
CA SER A 2 -1.81 11.22 -49.41
C SER A 2 -1.38 11.95 -48.14
N GLU A 3 -1.77 13.22 -48.03
CA GLU A 3 -1.56 14.05 -46.84
C GLU A 3 -2.32 13.44 -45.65
N PHE A 4 -1.58 13.01 -44.63
CA PHE A 4 -2.16 12.63 -43.35
C PHE A 4 -2.39 13.92 -42.54
N SER A 5 -3.63 14.41 -42.51
CA SER A 5 -4.01 15.47 -41.56
C SER A 5 -3.91 14.93 -40.14
N ASP A 6 -3.10 15.58 -39.32
CA ASP A 6 -2.90 15.29 -37.90
C ASP A 6 -4.13 15.77 -37.11
N GLU A 7 -5.20 14.97 -37.14
CA GLU A 7 -6.45 15.28 -36.46
C GLU A 7 -6.24 15.15 -34.94
N LYS A 8 -6.27 16.31 -34.26
CA LYS A 8 -5.98 16.37 -32.83
C LYS A 8 -7.07 15.61 -32.04
N PRO A 9 -6.71 14.58 -31.26
CA PRO A 9 -7.70 13.74 -30.60
C PRO A 9 -8.54 14.53 -29.59
N ALA A 10 -9.84 14.26 -29.58
CA ALA A 10 -10.75 14.83 -28.60
C ALA A 10 -10.44 14.29 -27.20
N MET A 11 -9.93 15.16 -26.32
CA MET A 11 -9.59 14.81 -24.93
C MET A 11 -10.76 15.16 -24.00
N THR A 12 -11.29 14.18 -23.30
CA THR A 12 -12.25 14.39 -22.21
C THR A 12 -11.51 14.68 -20.89
N PRO A 13 -11.99 15.63 -20.06
CA PRO A 13 -11.33 15.96 -18.81
C PRO A 13 -11.40 14.78 -17.84
N LEU A 14 -10.24 14.33 -17.37
CA LEU A 14 -10.13 13.24 -16.41
C LEU A 14 -10.59 13.72 -15.03
N VAL A 15 -11.61 13.07 -14.47
CA VAL A 15 -11.99 13.27 -13.08
C VAL A 15 -11.00 12.48 -12.20
N ILE A 16 -9.94 13.15 -11.76
CA ILE A 16 -8.83 12.55 -10.97
C ILE A 16 -9.33 11.79 -9.72
N GLY A 17 -10.45 12.22 -9.15
CA GLY A 17 -11.07 11.55 -8.01
C GLY A 17 -11.62 10.15 -8.32
N LEU A 18 -11.96 9.86 -9.58
CA LEU A 18 -12.42 8.53 -10.02
C LEU A 18 -11.26 7.58 -10.34
N THR A 19 -10.05 8.11 -10.53
CA THR A 19 -8.87 7.31 -10.89
C THR A 19 -7.92 7.08 -9.72
N ARG A 20 -8.06 7.86 -8.63
CA ARG A 20 -7.24 7.70 -7.42
C ARG A 20 -8.00 6.90 -6.37
N SER A 21 -7.28 6.08 -5.62
CA SER A 21 -7.88 5.37 -4.48
C SER A 21 -8.34 6.38 -3.41
N PRO A 22 -9.48 6.13 -2.76
CA PRO A 22 -9.99 7.01 -1.71
C PRO A 22 -9.03 7.04 -0.52
N THR A 23 -8.57 8.23 -0.16
CA THR A 23 -7.69 8.48 0.98
C THR A 23 -8.41 9.25 2.07
N LEU A 24 -8.26 8.83 3.33
CA LEU A 24 -8.70 9.54 4.52
C LEU A 24 -7.46 10.16 5.19
N TRP A 25 -7.45 11.47 5.37
CA TRP A 25 -6.31 12.21 5.96
C TRP A 25 -4.95 11.85 5.35
N GLY A 26 -4.91 11.72 4.03
CA GLY A 26 -3.69 11.44 3.27
C GLY A 26 -3.25 9.98 3.22
N VAL A 27 -3.95 9.07 3.92
CA VAL A 27 -3.66 7.62 3.90
C VAL A 27 -4.84 6.82 3.34
N PRO A 28 -4.61 5.69 2.65
CA PRO A 28 -5.68 4.84 2.14
C PRO A 28 -6.49 4.22 3.28
N TYR A 29 -7.77 3.92 3.04
CA TYR A 29 -8.69 3.36 4.04
C TYR A 29 -8.10 2.16 4.82
N MET A 30 -7.44 1.24 4.12
CA MET A 30 -6.79 0.07 4.73
C MET A 30 -5.73 0.44 5.78
N ALA A 31 -5.01 1.54 5.59
CA ALA A 31 -4.02 2.00 6.56
C ALA A 31 -4.69 2.45 7.86
N VAL A 32 -5.82 3.16 7.78
CA VAL A 32 -6.59 3.59 8.95
C VAL A 32 -7.07 2.39 9.77
N VAL A 33 -7.56 1.34 9.10
CA VAL A 33 -7.96 0.08 9.75
C VAL A 33 -6.77 -0.57 10.47
N LEU A 34 -5.58 -0.59 9.84
CA LEU A 34 -4.37 -1.13 10.46
C LEU A 34 -3.93 -0.32 11.69
N ILE A 35 -4.01 1.01 11.64
CA ILE A 35 -3.67 1.89 12.77
C ILE A 35 -4.58 1.58 13.95
N ILE A 36 -5.90 1.62 13.74
CA ILE A 36 -6.89 1.36 14.80
C ILE A 36 -6.71 -0.06 15.36
N GLY A 37 -6.58 -1.06 14.49
CA GLY A 37 -6.38 -2.45 14.89
C GLY A 37 -5.10 -2.65 15.70
N ALA A 38 -3.97 -2.09 15.25
CA ALA A 38 -2.70 -2.16 15.97
C ALA A 38 -2.76 -1.48 17.33
N THR A 39 -3.46 -0.35 17.45
CA THR A 39 -3.65 0.35 18.71
C THR A 39 -4.50 -0.41 19.70
N ILE A 40 -5.60 -1.02 19.25
CA ILE A 40 -6.44 -1.88 20.11
C ILE A 40 -5.63 -3.09 20.61
N ILE A 41 -4.90 -3.76 19.71
CA ILE A 41 -4.06 -4.91 20.07
C ILE A 41 -2.97 -4.50 21.06
N GLY A 42 -2.27 -3.39 20.80
CA GLY A 42 -1.23 -2.88 21.69
C GLY A 42 -1.77 -2.51 23.07
N TRP A 43 -2.97 -1.93 23.13
CA TRP A 43 -3.64 -1.60 24.40
C TRP A 43 -4.04 -2.86 25.15
N LEU A 44 -4.66 -3.84 24.49
CA LEU A 44 -5.07 -5.08 25.11
C LEU A 44 -3.87 -5.90 25.62
N ALA A 45 -2.75 -5.87 24.89
CA ALA A 45 -1.53 -6.59 25.28
C ALA A 45 -0.82 -5.97 26.49
N THR A 46 -0.90 -4.65 26.68
CA THR A 46 -0.16 -3.94 27.74
C THR A 46 -1.05 -3.47 28.90
N ASN A 47 -2.36 -3.38 28.72
CA ASN A 47 -3.32 -2.79 29.66
C ASN A 47 -2.92 -1.38 30.14
N SER A 48 -2.20 -0.62 29.32
CA SER A 48 -1.66 0.69 29.67
C SER A 48 -2.12 1.76 28.70
N LEU A 49 -2.47 2.95 29.21
CA LEU A 49 -2.83 4.10 28.39
C LEU A 49 -1.70 4.55 27.45
N LEU A 50 -0.44 4.22 27.77
CA LEU A 50 0.70 4.49 26.88
C LEU A 50 0.56 3.78 25.53
N ALA A 51 -0.21 2.69 25.45
CA ALA A 51 -0.48 2.02 24.20
C ALA A 51 -1.20 2.88 23.17
N LEU A 52 -1.89 3.97 23.57
CA LEU A 52 -2.48 4.89 22.61
C LEU A 52 -1.44 5.59 21.73
N LEU A 53 -0.17 5.69 22.19
CA LEU A 53 0.93 6.24 21.39
C LEU A 53 1.25 5.39 20.15
N THR A 54 0.80 4.14 20.10
CA THR A 54 0.92 3.32 18.89
C THR A 54 0.19 3.93 17.70
N ALA A 55 -0.91 4.66 17.92
CA ALA A 55 -1.69 5.28 16.85
C ALA A 55 -0.90 6.34 16.07
N PRO A 56 -0.35 7.40 16.71
CA PRO A 56 0.43 8.40 16.00
C PRO A 56 1.72 7.81 15.40
N ILE A 57 2.37 6.84 16.08
CA ILE A 57 3.57 6.18 15.55
C ILE A 57 3.24 5.40 14.27
N ALA A 58 2.18 4.58 14.30
CA ALA A 58 1.73 3.82 13.14
C ALA A 58 1.25 4.75 12.01
N TYR A 59 0.59 5.86 12.33
CA TYR A 59 0.17 6.85 11.36
C TYR A 59 1.35 7.46 10.62
N VAL A 60 2.37 7.97 11.33
CA VAL A 60 3.55 8.58 10.69
C VAL A 60 4.27 7.55 9.81
N PHE A 61 4.41 6.32 10.29
CA PHE A 61 5.05 5.25 9.52
C PHE A 61 4.28 4.92 8.23
N LEU A 62 2.97 4.68 8.34
CA LEU A 62 2.13 4.32 7.18
C LEU A 62 1.94 5.50 6.23
N PHE A 63 1.85 6.73 6.74
CA PHE A 63 1.80 7.94 5.93
C PHE A 63 3.09 8.11 5.11
N SER A 64 4.26 7.91 5.73
CA SER A 64 5.53 7.94 5.03
C SER A 64 5.60 6.91 3.90
N LEU A 65 5.19 5.66 4.18
CA LEU A 65 5.11 4.61 3.16
C LEU A 65 4.14 4.95 2.02
N CYS A 66 2.95 5.47 2.35
CA CYS A 66 1.93 5.82 1.36
C CYS A 66 2.30 7.07 0.55
N THR A 67 3.19 7.93 1.09
CA THR A 67 3.75 9.07 0.36
C THR A 67 4.72 8.60 -0.72
N TRP A 68 5.46 7.52 -0.46
CA TRP A 68 6.33 6.91 -1.46
C TRP A 68 5.55 6.15 -2.54
N ASP A 69 4.56 5.34 -2.13
CA ASP A 69 3.66 4.65 -3.03
C ASP A 69 2.27 4.47 -2.42
N ALA A 70 1.25 5.07 -3.04
CA ALA A 70 -0.15 5.02 -2.59
C ALA A 70 -0.75 3.59 -2.58
N LYS A 71 -0.14 2.65 -3.32
CA LYS A 71 -0.57 1.26 -3.45
C LYS A 71 0.30 0.28 -2.67
N ILE A 72 1.25 0.76 -1.87
CA ILE A 72 2.21 -0.10 -1.17
C ILE A 72 1.56 -1.20 -0.32
N LEU A 73 0.46 -0.90 0.36
CA LEU A 73 -0.25 -1.89 1.18
C LEU A 73 -0.91 -2.98 0.35
N GLU A 74 -1.45 -2.62 -0.81
CA GLU A 74 -2.05 -3.57 -1.76
C GLU A 74 -0.97 -4.44 -2.40
N VAL A 75 0.14 -3.83 -2.82
CA VAL A 75 1.32 -4.55 -3.33
C VAL A 75 1.82 -5.53 -2.28
N LEU A 76 2.03 -5.09 -1.04
CA LEU A 76 2.51 -5.93 0.06
C LEU A 76 1.55 -7.09 0.33
N GLN A 77 0.24 -6.85 0.30
CA GLN A 77 -0.77 -7.90 0.47
C GLN A 77 -0.72 -8.91 -0.68
N VAL A 78 -0.69 -8.44 -1.94
CA VAL A 78 -0.67 -9.29 -3.13
C VAL A 78 0.62 -10.09 -3.19
N THR A 79 1.78 -9.48 -2.98
CA THR A 79 3.07 -10.17 -2.98
C THR A 79 3.11 -11.23 -1.88
N SER A 80 2.65 -10.89 -0.67
CA SER A 80 2.64 -11.85 0.44
C SER A 80 1.72 -13.05 0.18
N ARG A 81 0.61 -12.87 -0.55
CA ARG A 81 -0.33 -13.96 -0.89
C ARG A 81 0.05 -14.76 -2.13
N LYS A 82 0.54 -14.09 -3.18
CA LYS A 82 0.77 -14.69 -4.51
C LYS A 82 2.22 -15.12 -4.74
N THR A 83 3.17 -14.52 -4.01
CA THR A 83 4.60 -14.85 -4.10
C THR A 83 5.19 -15.10 -2.71
N PRO A 84 4.83 -16.22 -2.05
CA PRO A 84 5.43 -16.60 -0.78
C PRO A 84 6.97 -16.69 -0.90
N ARG A 85 7.68 -16.34 0.17
CA ARG A 85 9.15 -16.45 0.19
C ARG A 85 9.56 -17.92 0.07
N THR A 86 10.35 -18.24 -0.96
CA THR A 86 10.97 -19.56 -1.09
C THR A 86 12.10 -19.69 -0.08
N ARG A 87 12.03 -20.70 0.79
CA ARG A 87 12.97 -20.87 1.91
C ARG A 87 14.42 -21.11 1.45
N ASN A 88 14.57 -21.69 0.27
CA ASN A 88 15.86 -22.02 -0.36
C ASN A 88 16.51 -20.82 -1.07
N LYS A 89 15.84 -19.65 -1.13
CA LYS A 89 16.34 -18.45 -1.84
C LYS A 89 17.71 -17.99 -1.33
N ARG A 90 17.99 -18.16 -0.04
CA ARG A 90 19.29 -17.79 0.55
C ARG A 90 20.42 -18.73 0.10
N PHE A 91 20.11 -19.98 -0.18
CA PHE A 91 21.08 -20.98 -0.60
C PHE A 91 21.35 -20.87 -2.11
N TRP A 92 20.30 -20.82 -2.93
CA TRP A 92 20.42 -20.79 -4.40
C TRP A 92 20.56 -19.40 -5.00
N GLY A 93 20.38 -18.32 -4.23
CA GLY A 93 20.32 -16.94 -4.73
C GLY A 93 19.07 -16.64 -5.57
N THR A 94 18.23 -17.64 -5.85
CA THR A 94 17.00 -17.55 -6.65
C THR A 94 15.92 -18.44 -6.05
N ASN A 95 14.68 -18.28 -6.53
CA ASN A 95 13.58 -19.17 -6.16
C ASN A 95 13.74 -20.48 -6.94
N SER A 96 14.14 -21.56 -6.27
CA SER A 96 14.15 -22.90 -6.86
C SER A 96 12.88 -23.65 -6.45
N TYR A 97 12.25 -24.36 -7.39
CA TYR A 97 11.09 -25.24 -7.12
C TYR A 97 11.51 -26.59 -6.51
N GLY A 98 12.79 -26.94 -6.60
CA GLY A 98 13.39 -28.09 -5.91
C GLY A 98 13.99 -27.68 -4.55
N PRO A 99 14.26 -28.64 -3.64
CA PRO A 99 14.95 -28.37 -2.37
C PRO A 99 16.23 -27.55 -2.57
#